data_AF-A0A4D8RVA1-F1
#
_entry.id   AF-A0A4D8RVA1-F1
#
_cell.length_a   1.000
_cell.length_b   1.000
_cell.length_c   1.000
_cell.angle_alpha   90.00
_cell.angle_beta   90.00
_cell.angle_gamma   90.00
#
_symmetry.space_group_name_H-M   'P 1'
#
loop_
_entity.id
_entity.type
_entity.pdbx_description
1 polymer ?
#
loop_
_entity_poly.entity_id
_entity_poly.type
_entity_poly.pdbx_seq_one_letter_code
_entity_poly.pdbx_strand_id
1 'polypeptide(L)'
;MFETLLQIADELNKGNVTKAGKMILELTKEEEDEKILRVSSEIEKILRDLNSRESVLDEFEDEDLELRRIEMEMDDLRKRKLKVLSIYVLRKLSKGNMIIENMIRKSPIAQQPQTYM
;
A
#
# COMPACT_ATOMS: atom_id res chain seq x y z
N MET A 1 -16.50 10.80 2.83
CA MET A 1 -15.71 9.77 3.54
C MET A 1 -15.89 8.38 2.95
N PHE A 2 -17.10 7.80 2.90
CA PHE A 2 -17.31 6.45 2.37
C PHE A 2 -16.83 6.26 0.91
N GLU A 3 -17.16 7.20 0.02
CA GLU A 3 -16.67 7.18 -1.37
C GLU A 3 -15.14 7.19 -1.46
N THR A 4 -14.48 7.98 -0.60
CA THR A 4 -13.02 8.03 -0.52
C THR A 4 -12.44 6.68 -0.09
N LEU A 5 -13.06 6.00 0.88
CA LEU A 5 -12.65 4.66 1.31
C LEU A 5 -12.81 3.63 0.17
N LEU A 6 -13.88 3.73 -0.64
CA LEU A 6 -14.08 2.89 -1.83
C LEU A 6 -12.99 3.12 -2.88
N GLN A 7 -12.66 4.38 -3.14
CA GLN A 7 -11.59 4.74 -4.08
C GLN A 7 -10.23 4.20 -3.61
N ILE A 8 -9.92 4.31 -2.31
CA ILE A 8 -8.67 3.75 -1.76
C ILE A 8 -8.64 2.23 -1.95
N ALA A 9 -9.75 1.53 -1.68
CA ALA A 9 -9.83 0.09 -1.90
C ALA A 9 -9.61 -0.29 -3.38
N ASP A 10 -10.18 0.48 -4.31
CA ASP A 10 -10.00 0.28 -5.74
C ASP A 10 -8.54 0.50 -6.19
N GLU A 11 -7.88 1.56 -5.73
CA GLU A 11 -6.47 1.83 -6.03
C GLU A 11 -5.54 0.73 -5.49
N LEU A 12 -5.80 0.22 -4.28
CA LEU A 12 -5.06 -0.92 -3.70
C LEU A 12 -5.21 -2.21 -4.52
N ASN A 13 -6.39 -2.42 -5.11
CA ASN A 13 -6.68 -3.58 -5.96
C ASN A 13 -6.04 -3.46 -7.34
N LYS A 14 -5.98 -2.24 -7.89
CA LYS A 14 -5.28 -1.94 -9.16
C LYS A 14 -3.76 -1.98 -9.05
N GLY A 15 -3.20 -2.10 -7.83
CA GLY A 15 -1.75 -2.10 -7.60
C GLY A 15 -1.14 -0.69 -7.49
N ASN A 16 -1.97 0.36 -7.49
CA ASN A 16 -1.54 1.76 -7.34
C ASN A 16 -1.30 2.09 -5.85
N VAL A 17 -0.40 1.33 -5.22
CA VAL A 17 -0.23 1.31 -3.76
C VAL A 17 0.25 2.67 -3.22
N THR A 18 1.14 3.35 -3.95
CA THR A 18 1.65 4.68 -3.57
C THR A 18 0.54 5.74 -3.58
N LYS A 19 -0.34 5.72 -4.60
CA LYS A 19 -1.51 6.60 -4.69
C LYS A 19 -2.48 6.34 -3.54
N ALA A 20 -2.80 5.07 -3.28
CA ALA A 20 -3.65 4.70 -2.15
C ALA A 20 -3.07 5.16 -0.79
N GLY A 21 -1.76 5.00 -0.59
CA GLY A 21 -1.07 5.49 0.61
C GLY A 21 -1.22 7.00 0.80
N LYS A 22 -1.02 7.79 -0.26
CA LYS A 22 -1.22 9.26 -0.22
C LYS A 22 -2.66 9.62 0.16
N MET A 23 -3.65 8.96 -0.44
CA MET A 23 -5.07 9.18 -0.12
C MET A 23 -5.41 8.84 1.34
N ILE A 24 -4.78 7.81 1.90
CA ILE A 24 -4.93 7.48 3.33
C ILE A 24 -4.36 8.60 4.21
N LEU A 25 -3.17 9.10 3.90
CA LEU A 25 -2.58 10.18 4.69
C LEU A 25 -3.49 11.40 4.75
N GLU A 26 -4.07 11.79 3.61
CA GLU A 26 -5.05 12.88 3.53
C GLU A 26 -6.25 12.64 4.44
N LEU A 27 -6.79 11.41 4.48
CA LEU A 27 -7.91 11.07 5.37
C LEU A 27 -7.54 11.08 6.86
N THR A 28 -6.28 10.78 7.20
CA THR A 28 -5.86 10.66 8.60
C THR A 28 -5.35 11.95 9.24
N LYS A 29 -5.35 13.08 8.50
CA LYS A 29 -4.85 14.37 9.01
C LYS A 29 -5.61 14.89 10.23
N GLU A 30 -6.91 14.61 10.30
CA GLU A 30 -7.80 15.08 11.38
C GLU A 30 -8.18 13.93 12.34
N GLU A 31 -7.51 12.79 12.24
CA GLU A 31 -7.82 11.63 13.09
C GLU A 31 -7.13 11.75 14.46
N GLU A 32 -7.82 11.31 15.51
CA GLU A 32 -7.29 11.39 16.89
C GLU A 32 -6.81 10.04 17.43
N ASP A 33 -7.15 8.92 16.75
CA ASP A 33 -6.70 7.59 17.16
C ASP A 33 -5.17 7.46 16.98
N GLU A 34 -4.45 7.42 18.10
CA GLU A 34 -2.99 7.30 18.16
C GLU A 34 -2.45 6.12 17.34
N LYS A 35 -3.18 4.98 17.29
CA LYS A 35 -2.74 3.82 16.51
C LYS A 35 -2.85 4.09 15.02
N ILE A 36 -3.89 4.81 14.59
CA ILE A 36 -4.05 5.23 13.19
C ILE A 36 -2.92 6.20 12.84
N LEU A 37 -2.71 7.23 13.66
CA LEU A 37 -1.66 8.23 13.46
C LEU A 37 -0.27 7.59 13.36
N ARG A 38 0.08 6.68 14.27
CA ARG A 38 1.37 5.99 14.25
C ARG A 38 1.58 5.18 12.97
N VAL A 39 0.54 4.50 12.49
CA VAL A 39 0.63 3.75 11.23
C VAL A 39 0.69 4.69 10.03
N SER A 40 -0.04 5.81 10.05
CA SER A 40 0.05 6.85 9.03
C SER A 40 1.46 7.46 8.95
N SER A 41 2.13 7.72 10.07
CA SER A 41 3.53 8.19 10.04
C SER A 41 4.48 7.17 9.39
N GLU A 42 4.26 5.87 9.61
CA GLU A 42 5.04 4.82 8.94
C GLU A 42 4.74 4.75 7.44
N ILE A 43 3.47 4.91 7.03
CA ILE A 43 3.07 5.04 5.62
C ILE A 43 3.78 6.23 4.98
N GLU A 44 3.80 7.37 5.65
CA GLU A 44 4.44 8.59 5.17
C GLU A 44 5.95 8.40 4.97
N LYS A 45 6.63 7.77 5.94
CA LYS A 45 8.05 7.43 5.83
C LYS A 45 8.33 6.58 4.59
N ILE A 46 7.55 5.52 4.38
CA ILE A 46 7.73 4.62 3.23
C ILE A 46 7.52 5.37 1.90
N LEU A 47 6.52 6.27 1.84
CA LEU A 47 6.29 7.08 0.64
C LEU A 47 7.45 8.03 0.34
N ARG A 48 8.08 8.62 1.35
CA ARG A 48 9.28 9.44 1.18
C ARG A 48 10.45 8.60 0.69
N ASP A 49 10.68 7.44 1.30
CA ASP A 49 11.77 6.52 0.94
C ASP A 49 11.64 6.02 -0.51
N LEU A 50 10.42 5.73 -0.96
CA LEU A 50 10.17 5.30 -2.34
C LEU A 50 10.43 6.43 -3.36
N ASN A 51 10.07 7.68 -3.04
CA ASN A 51 10.32 8.80 -3.95
C ASN A 51 11.80 9.18 -4.03
N SER A 52 12.55 9.08 -2.92
CA SER A 52 13.97 9.45 -2.91
C SER A 52 14.87 8.41 -3.58
N ARG A 53 14.48 7.14 -3.58
CA ARG A 53 15.28 6.05 -4.17
C ARG A 53 15.14 5.92 -5.67
N GLU A 54 14.03 6.38 -6.24
CA GLU A 54 13.84 6.43 -7.69
C GLU A 54 14.97 7.24 -8.35
N SER A 55 15.51 8.28 -7.70
CA SER A 55 16.67 9.02 -8.22
C SER A 55 18.01 8.33 -8.01
N VAL A 56 18.14 7.44 -7.01
CA VAL A 56 19.41 6.73 -6.72
C VAL A 56 19.62 5.61 -7.73
N LEU A 57 18.55 4.95 -8.16
CA LEU A 57 18.62 3.88 -9.17
C LEU A 57 19.11 4.36 -10.53
N ASP A 58 18.93 5.65 -10.84
CA ASP A 58 19.40 6.29 -12.07
C ASP A 58 20.90 6.60 -12.06
N GLU A 59 21.55 6.55 -10.88
CA GLU A 59 22.98 6.83 -10.72
C GLU A 59 23.86 5.57 -10.83
N PHE A 60 23.29 4.36 -10.76
CA PHE A 60 24.04 3.11 -10.88
C PHE A 60 24.39 2.80 -12.34
N GLU A 61 25.67 2.53 -12.59
CA GLU A 61 26.18 2.10 -13.90
C GLU A 61 25.99 0.57 -14.12
N ASP A 62 26.27 0.09 -15.33
CA ASP A 62 26.12 -1.33 -15.71
C ASP A 62 27.00 -2.29 -14.89
N GLU A 63 27.99 -1.80 -14.16
CA GLU A 63 28.85 -2.59 -13.27
C GLU A 63 28.16 -2.88 -11.92
N ASP A 64 27.11 -2.14 -11.56
CA ASP A 64 26.38 -2.21 -10.30
C ASP A 64 25.05 -2.99 -10.40
N LEU A 65 24.91 -3.86 -11.40
CA LEU A 65 23.67 -4.61 -11.68
C LEU A 65 23.08 -5.34 -10.46
N GLU A 66 23.93 -5.92 -9.61
CA GLU A 66 23.48 -6.64 -8.42
C GLU A 66 22.95 -5.69 -7.34
N LEU A 67 23.58 -4.51 -7.17
CA LEU A 67 23.08 -3.47 -6.26
C LEU A 67 21.73 -2.93 -6.74
N ARG A 68 21.61 -2.66 -8.04
CA ARG A 68 20.36 -2.23 -8.66
C ARG A 68 19.25 -3.26 -8.46
N ARG A 69 19.56 -4.55 -8.63
CA ARG A 69 18.64 -5.66 -8.38
C ARG A 69 18.17 -5.70 -6.93
N ILE A 70 19.10 -5.62 -5.98
CA ILE A 70 18.79 -5.61 -4.53
C ILE A 70 17.88 -4.43 -4.20
N GLU A 71 18.17 -3.22 -4.70
CA GLU A 71 17.35 -2.04 -4.45
C GLU A 71 15.93 -2.17 -5.02
N MET A 72 15.78 -2.73 -6.23
CA MET A 72 14.47 -3.05 -6.80
C MET A 72 13.69 -4.05 -5.93
N GLU A 73 14.33 -5.12 -5.47
CA GLU A 73 13.71 -6.11 -4.57
C GLU A 73 13.27 -5.46 -3.24
N MET A 74 14.09 -4.56 -2.69
CA MET A 74 13.76 -3.80 -1.48
C MET A 74 12.56 -2.87 -1.71
N ASP A 75 12.46 -2.22 -2.86
CA ASP A 75 11.32 -1.36 -3.21
C ASP A 75 10.02 -2.14 -3.36
N ASP A 76 10.08 -3.34 -3.92
CA ASP A 76 8.91 -4.23 -3.98
C ASP A 76 8.46 -4.67 -2.59
N LEU A 77 9.40 -4.97 -1.68
CA LEU A 77 9.09 -5.23 -0.27
C LEU A 77 8.48 -4.01 0.42
N ARG A 78 8.99 -2.80 0.16
CA ARG A 78 8.41 -1.54 0.68
C ARG A 78 7.00 -1.32 0.17
N LYS A 79 6.75 -1.50 -1.13
CA LYS A 79 5.41 -1.41 -1.74
C LYS A 79 4.46 -2.43 -1.12
N ARG A 80 4.92 -3.66 -0.88
CA ARG A 80 4.12 -4.70 -0.21
C ARG A 80 3.80 -4.31 1.24
N LYS A 81 4.77 -3.79 1.99
CA LYS A 81 4.57 -3.27 3.35
C LYS A 81 3.56 -2.12 3.35
N LEU A 82 3.71 -1.16 2.44
CA LEU A 82 2.80 -0.04 2.25
C LEU A 82 1.36 -0.53 2.00
N LYS A 83 1.16 -1.52 1.13
CA LYS A 83 -0.16 -2.11 0.87
C LYS A 83 -0.79 -2.67 2.15
N VAL A 84 -0.03 -3.40 2.96
CA VAL A 84 -0.52 -3.99 4.21
C VAL A 84 -0.91 -2.92 5.23
N LEU A 85 -0.07 -1.89 5.41
CA LEU A 85 -0.36 -0.78 6.32
C LEU A 85 -1.59 0.02 5.86
N SER A 86 -1.68 0.29 4.56
CA SER A 86 -2.83 0.95 3.95
C SER A 86 -4.13 0.18 4.18
N ILE A 87 -4.10 -1.14 4.00
CA ILE A 87 -5.26 -2.00 4.31
C ILE A 87 -5.62 -1.92 5.80
N TYR A 88 -4.64 -1.98 6.69
CA TYR A 88 -4.88 -1.89 8.13
C TYR A 88 -5.60 -0.58 8.49
N VAL A 89 -5.11 0.56 8.02
CA VAL A 89 -5.73 1.87 8.30
C VAL A 89 -7.12 1.95 7.68
N LEU A 90 -7.28 1.51 6.43
CA LEU A 90 -8.57 1.49 5.74
C LEU A 90 -9.62 0.69 6.50
N ARG A 91 -9.26 -0.45 7.10
CA ARG A 91 -10.16 -1.24 7.96
C ARG A 91 -10.55 -0.52 9.25
N LYS A 92 -9.62 0.24 9.84
CA LYS A 92 -9.91 1.03 11.04
C LYS A 92 -10.86 2.19 10.73
N LEU A 93 -10.58 2.93 9.67
CA LEU A 93 -11.41 4.04 9.20
C LEU A 93 -12.80 3.57 8.75
N SER A 94 -12.92 2.37 8.18
CA SER A 94 -14.21 1.82 7.75
C SER A 94 -15.11 1.34 8.89
N LYS A 95 -14.58 1.24 10.13
CA LYS A 95 -15.31 0.82 11.33
C LYS A 95 -16.12 -0.48 11.14
N GLY A 96 -15.56 -1.43 10.37
CA GLY A 96 -16.19 -2.73 10.10
C GLY A 96 -17.23 -2.72 8.98
N ASN A 97 -17.22 -1.71 8.10
CA ASN A 97 -18.08 -1.69 6.92
C ASN A 97 -17.79 -2.91 6.01
N MET A 98 -18.78 -3.80 5.87
CA MET A 98 -18.63 -5.06 5.13
C MET A 98 -18.34 -4.88 3.64
N ILE A 99 -18.79 -3.78 3.02
CA ILE A 99 -18.53 -3.51 1.60
C ILE A 99 -17.02 -3.30 1.41
N ILE A 100 -16.42 -2.46 2.25
CA ILE A 100 -14.98 -2.18 2.23
C ILE A 100 -14.17 -3.45 2.54
N GLU A 101 -14.58 -4.23 3.54
CA GLU A 101 -13.90 -5.49 3.88
C GLU A 101 -13.91 -6.49 2.72
N ASN A 102 -15.04 -6.62 2.02
CA ASN A 102 -15.17 -7.52 0.87
C ASN A 102 -14.36 -7.05 -0.34
N MET A 103 -14.19 -5.74 -0.52
CA MET A 103 -13.35 -5.20 -1.59
C MET A 103 -11.86 -5.46 -1.36
N ILE A 104 -11.39 -5.38 -0.13
CA ILE A 104 -9.97 -5.55 0.21
C ILE A 104 -9.56 -7.03 0.27
N ARG A 105 -10.50 -7.94 0.59
CA ARG A 105 -10.25 -9.39 0.62
C ARG A 105 -9.88 -9.98 -0.75
N LYS A 106 -10.22 -9.31 -1.85
CA LYS A 106 -9.95 -9.78 -3.22
C LYS A 106 -8.50 -9.55 -3.68
N SER A 107 -7.52 -9.89 -2.84
CA SER A 107 -6.20 -10.25 -3.39
C SER A 107 -6.34 -11.66 -3.98
N PRO A 108 -5.91 -11.92 -5.23
CA PRO A 108 -6.01 -13.23 -5.85
C PRO A 108 -4.98 -14.17 -5.19
N ILE A 109 -5.28 -14.65 -3.99
CA ILE A 109 -4.86 -15.99 -3.61
C ILE A 109 -5.72 -16.87 -4.50
N ALA A 110 -5.10 -17.40 -5.55
CA ALA A 110 -5.63 -18.37 -6.48
C ALA A 110 -6.90 -19.05 -5.97
N GLN A 111 -8.07 -18.57 -6.41
CA GLN A 111 -9.21 -19.45 -6.53
C GLN A 111 -8.78 -20.43 -7.63
N GLN A 112 -8.08 -21.50 -7.25
CA GLN A 112 -8.03 -22.67 -8.09
C GLN A 112 -9.50 -22.97 -8.41
N PRO A 113 -9.89 -23.07 -9.69
CA PRO A 113 -11.22 -23.53 -10.02
C PRO A 113 -11.39 -24.88 -9.31
N GLN A 114 -12.39 -24.99 -8.44
CA GLN A 114 -12.82 -26.29 -7.96
C GLN A 114 -13.39 -27.02 -9.17
N THR A 115 -12.55 -27.75 -9.87
CA THR A 115 -13.00 -28.84 -10.73
C THR A 115 -13.66 -29.84 -9.79
N TYR A 116 -14.99 -29.81 -9.76
CA TYR A 116 -15.75 -30.98 -9.33
C TYR A 116 -15.40 -32.14 -10.27
N MET A 117 -15.13 -33.30 -9.67
CA MET A 117 -14.78 -34.57 -10.31
C MET A 117 -15.68 -34.91 -11.50
#